data_AF-A0A0B6X826-F1
#
_entry.id   AF-A0A0B6X826-F1
#
_cell.length_a   1.000
_cell.length_b   1.000
_cell.length_c   1.000
_cell.angle_alpha   90.00
_cell.angle_beta   90.00
_cell.angle_gamma   90.00
#
_symmetry.space_group_name_H-M   'P 1'
#
loop_
_entity.id
_entity.type
_entity.pdbx_description
1 polymer ?
#
loop_
_entity_poly.entity_id
_entity_poly.type
_entity_poly.pdbx_seq_one_letter_code
_entity_poly.pdbx_strand_id
1 'polypeptide(L)'
;MNEFSIVCRILGTLFNRAPQDPVLQPLITMIAEGKLKQAWPLEQDEWLDRLQQNSELLVMAADYHALFTGESASIAVCRSDYTDGEESEVRQFLTERGMPLSDTPADQFGSLLLAVSWLEDQAAEDEIQAQITLFDEYLLPWCGQFLGKVEAHATSGFYRTLAIVTREALQALRDELESE
;
A
#
# COMPACT_ATOMS: atom_id res chain seq x y z
N MET A 1 -2.43 -1.98 18.57
CA MET A 1 -2.31 -1.71 17.13
C MET A 1 -3.02 -2.86 16.46
N ASN A 2 -4.15 -2.58 15.82
CA ASN A 2 -4.97 -3.60 15.16
C ASN A 2 -4.19 -4.22 13.99
N GLU A 3 -4.42 -5.50 13.72
CA GLU A 3 -3.83 -6.26 12.61
C GLU A 3 -4.06 -5.53 11.28
N PHE A 4 -5.26 -4.97 11.12
CA PHE A 4 -5.69 -4.12 10.01
C PHE A 4 -4.75 -2.94 9.74
N SER A 5 -4.43 -2.16 10.79
CA SER A 5 -3.53 -1.00 10.71
C SER A 5 -2.11 -1.41 10.33
N ILE A 6 -1.61 -2.54 10.87
CA ILE A 6 -0.23 -3.01 10.63
C ILE A 6 -0.03 -3.34 9.14
N VAL A 7 -0.94 -4.14 8.58
CA VAL A 7 -0.87 -4.56 7.18
C VAL A 7 -0.90 -3.34 6.26
N CYS A 8 -1.88 -2.46 6.44
CA CYS A 8 -2.04 -1.26 5.63
C CYS A 8 -0.84 -0.31 5.74
N ARG A 9 -0.27 -0.16 6.94
CA ARG A 9 0.93 0.66 7.18
C ARG A 9 2.15 0.13 6.47
N ILE A 10 2.41 -1.17 6.56
CA ILE A 10 3.57 -1.79 5.92
C ILE A 10 3.46 -1.68 4.40
N LEU A 11 2.32 -2.08 3.83
CA LEU A 11 2.10 -2.01 2.37
C LEU A 11 2.15 -0.57 1.87
N GLY A 12 1.43 0.34 2.54
CA GLY A 12 1.40 1.75 2.19
C GLY A 12 2.81 2.37 2.20
N THR A 13 3.63 2.04 3.19
CA THR A 13 5.00 2.54 3.27
C THR A 13 5.88 1.99 2.13
N LEU A 14 5.74 0.70 1.77
CA LEU A 14 6.53 0.07 0.70
C LEU A 14 6.20 0.61 -0.70
N PHE A 15 4.97 1.07 -0.94
CA PHE A 15 4.60 1.75 -2.19
C PHE A 15 4.92 3.24 -2.17
N ASN A 16 4.86 3.90 -1.00
CA ASN A 16 4.96 5.35 -0.91
C ASN A 16 6.39 5.89 -0.73
N ARG A 17 7.36 5.03 -0.39
CA ARG A 17 8.75 5.45 -0.16
C ARG A 17 9.74 4.62 -0.96
N ALA A 18 10.75 5.31 -1.49
CA ALA A 18 11.87 4.64 -2.15
C ALA A 18 12.62 3.74 -1.14
N PRO A 19 13.12 2.56 -1.55
CA PRO A 19 13.85 1.63 -0.67
C PRO A 19 15.03 2.23 0.10
N GLN A 20 15.62 3.31 -0.43
CA GLN A 20 16.77 4.01 0.15
C GLN A 20 16.38 5.09 1.18
N ASP A 21 15.08 5.38 1.35
CA ASP A 21 14.60 6.34 2.34
C ASP A 21 15.00 5.86 3.75
N PRO A 22 15.69 6.68 4.56
CA PRO A 22 16.06 6.33 5.94
C PRO A 22 14.87 5.91 6.82
N VAL A 23 13.67 6.43 6.56
CA VAL A 23 12.45 6.06 7.29
C VAL A 23 12.05 4.60 7.01
N LEU A 24 12.32 4.11 5.79
CA LEU A 24 11.97 2.77 5.36
C LEU A 24 13.04 1.72 5.74
N GLN A 25 14.27 2.15 6.06
CA GLN A 25 15.41 1.28 6.38
C GLN A 25 15.13 0.21 7.47
N PRO A 26 14.42 0.50 8.57
CA PRO A 26 14.09 -0.53 9.56
C PRO A 26 13.19 -1.64 8.99
N LEU A 27 12.21 -1.28 8.14
CA LEU A 27 11.31 -2.23 7.49
C LEU A 27 12.06 -3.08 6.46
N ILE A 28 12.95 -2.49 5.65
CA ILE A 28 13.81 -3.25 4.72
C ILE A 28 14.69 -4.24 5.47
N THR A 29 15.33 -3.80 6.56
CA THR A 29 16.14 -4.68 7.42
C THR A 29 15.29 -5.84 7.97
N MET A 30 14.08 -5.54 8.46
CA MET A 30 13.17 -6.56 8.99
C MET A 30 12.76 -7.59 7.92
N ILE A 31 12.54 -7.15 6.67
CA ILE A 31 12.23 -8.05 5.55
C ILE A 31 13.44 -8.93 5.22
N ALA A 32 14.63 -8.33 5.08
CA ALA A 32 15.86 -9.06 4.74
C ALA A 32 16.23 -10.12 5.80
N GLU A 33 15.97 -9.83 7.07
CA GLU A 33 16.18 -10.75 8.19
C GLU A 33 15.06 -11.80 8.33
N GLY A 34 14.03 -11.78 7.48
CA GLY A 34 12.89 -12.71 7.54
C GLY A 34 11.97 -12.49 8.74
N LYS A 35 12.11 -11.36 9.43
CA LYS A 35 11.37 -11.03 10.65
C LYS A 35 9.97 -10.49 10.37
N LEU A 36 9.68 -10.06 9.13
CA LEU A 36 8.37 -9.55 8.74
C LEU A 36 7.25 -10.56 9.07
N LYS A 37 7.48 -11.86 8.86
CA LYS A 37 6.50 -12.92 9.16
C LYS A 37 5.98 -12.90 10.59
N GLN A 38 6.83 -12.55 11.56
CA GLN A 38 6.45 -12.53 12.97
C GLN A 38 5.54 -11.34 13.30
N ALA A 39 5.55 -10.31 12.45
CA ALA A 39 4.75 -9.10 12.60
C ALA A 39 3.57 -9.06 11.61
N TRP A 40 3.42 -10.06 10.75
CA TRP A 40 2.41 -10.11 9.70
C TRP A 40 1.25 -11.00 10.13
N PRO A 41 0.01 -10.47 10.24
CA PRO A 41 -1.12 -11.21 10.81
C PRO A 41 -1.79 -12.18 9.82
N LEU A 42 -1.55 -12.03 8.51
CA LEU A 42 -2.22 -12.83 7.48
C LEU A 42 -1.42 -14.09 7.11
N GLU A 43 -2.13 -15.15 6.69
CA GLU A 43 -1.53 -16.40 6.22
C GLU A 43 -0.89 -16.25 4.83
N GLN A 44 0.30 -15.64 4.78
CA GLN A 44 1.01 -15.33 3.51
C GLN A 44 2.49 -15.71 3.54
N ASP A 45 2.87 -16.64 4.41
CA ASP A 45 4.26 -17.00 4.70
C ASP A 45 5.11 -17.30 3.45
N GLU A 46 4.56 -18.00 2.47
CA GLU A 46 5.29 -18.32 1.23
C GLU A 46 5.66 -17.06 0.44
N TRP A 47 4.77 -16.07 0.42
CA TRP A 47 5.02 -14.80 -0.26
C TRP A 47 5.98 -13.92 0.53
N LEU A 48 5.91 -13.95 1.86
CA LEU A 48 6.85 -13.23 2.72
C LEU A 48 8.27 -13.80 2.61
N ASP A 49 8.43 -15.12 2.46
CA ASP A 49 9.73 -15.74 2.14
C ASP A 49 10.25 -15.24 0.79
N ARG A 50 9.38 -15.16 -0.22
CA ARG A 50 9.78 -14.66 -1.55
C ARG A 50 10.15 -13.18 -1.51
N LEU A 51 9.47 -12.35 -0.72
CA LEU A 51 9.86 -10.95 -0.50
C LEU A 51 11.25 -10.86 0.10
N GLN A 52 11.53 -11.65 1.16
CA GLN A 52 12.86 -11.74 1.75
C GLN A 52 13.92 -12.14 0.73
N GLN A 53 13.67 -13.18 -0.07
CA GLN A 53 14.62 -13.67 -1.07
C GLN A 53 14.95 -12.62 -2.15
N ASN A 54 14.05 -11.65 -2.36
CA ASN A 54 14.20 -10.60 -3.36
C ASN A 54 14.50 -9.21 -2.76
N SER A 55 14.80 -9.11 -1.46
CA SER A 55 14.98 -7.82 -0.78
C SER A 55 16.38 -7.20 -0.95
N GLU A 56 17.05 -7.43 -2.08
CA GLU A 56 18.36 -6.82 -2.36
C GLU A 56 18.17 -5.33 -2.65
N LEU A 57 18.67 -4.47 -1.76
CA LEU A 57 18.37 -3.03 -1.75
C LEU A 57 18.69 -2.32 -3.07
N LEU A 58 19.81 -2.64 -3.72
CA LEU A 58 20.20 -2.00 -4.99
C LEU A 58 19.26 -2.38 -6.13
N VAL A 59 18.85 -3.65 -6.18
CA VAL A 59 17.90 -4.17 -7.17
C VAL A 59 16.53 -3.55 -6.94
N MET A 60 16.06 -3.52 -5.69
CA MET A 60 14.80 -2.88 -5.31
C MET A 60 14.79 -1.40 -5.69
N ALA A 61 15.87 -0.65 -5.41
CA ALA A 61 15.91 0.77 -5.69
C ALA A 61 15.86 1.08 -7.19
N ALA A 62 16.56 0.30 -8.02
CA ALA A 62 16.51 0.43 -9.47
C ALA A 62 15.10 0.13 -10.01
N ASP A 63 14.47 -0.93 -9.52
CA ASP A 63 13.12 -1.33 -9.94
C ASP A 63 12.06 -0.31 -9.47
N TYR A 64 12.13 0.15 -8.22
CA TYR A 64 11.26 1.22 -7.71
C TYR A 64 11.35 2.48 -8.57
N HIS A 65 12.58 2.86 -8.94
CA HIS A 65 12.79 4.04 -9.77
C HIS A 65 12.09 3.90 -11.12
N ALA A 66 12.29 2.77 -11.81
CA ALA A 66 11.69 2.48 -13.10
C ALA A 66 10.16 2.34 -13.07
N LEU A 67 9.62 1.85 -11.96
CA LEU A 67 8.18 1.64 -11.80
C LEU A 67 7.44 2.93 -11.47
N PHE A 68 7.94 3.71 -10.50
CA PHE A 68 7.11 4.71 -9.81
C PHE A 68 7.66 6.14 -9.84
N THR A 69 8.88 6.37 -10.32
CA THR A 69 9.49 7.71 -10.21
C THR A 69 10.07 8.24 -11.51
N GLY A 70 10.04 9.55 -11.67
CA GLY A 70 10.54 10.24 -12.85
C GLY A 70 9.54 10.24 -14.02
N GLU A 71 9.85 11.03 -15.04
CA GLU A 71 8.98 11.23 -16.21
C GLU A 71 8.78 9.95 -17.04
N SER A 72 9.66 8.97 -16.87
CA SER A 72 9.61 7.67 -17.57
C SER A 72 9.12 6.54 -16.67
N ALA A 73 8.49 6.85 -15.53
CA ALA A 73 7.87 5.85 -14.68
C ALA A 73 6.89 5.00 -15.48
N SER A 74 6.98 3.67 -15.33
CA SER A 74 6.15 2.74 -16.09
C SER A 74 4.70 2.73 -15.63
N ILE A 75 4.43 3.22 -14.42
CA ILE A 75 3.16 3.05 -13.73
C ILE A 75 2.73 4.38 -13.12
N ALA A 76 1.53 4.82 -13.49
CA ALA A 76 0.86 5.91 -12.79
C ALA A 76 0.42 5.44 -11.40
N VAL A 77 0.57 6.28 -10.37
CA VAL A 77 0.38 5.88 -8.97
C VAL A 77 -0.90 6.43 -8.33
N CYS A 78 -1.61 7.34 -9.00
CA CYS A 78 -2.81 8.00 -8.48
C CYS A 78 -4.08 7.33 -9.01
N ARG A 79 -5.13 7.22 -8.18
CA ARG A 79 -6.45 6.71 -8.59
C ARG A 79 -6.99 7.44 -9.82
N SER A 80 -6.85 8.77 -9.84
CA SER A 80 -7.31 9.65 -10.93
C SER A 80 -6.68 9.35 -12.29
N ASP A 81 -5.59 8.57 -12.36
CA ASP A 81 -5.02 8.10 -13.63
C ASP A 81 -5.70 6.82 -14.16
N TYR A 82 -6.57 6.19 -13.37
CA TYR A 82 -7.22 4.91 -13.66
C TYR A 82 -8.74 4.98 -13.70
N THR A 83 -9.32 6.03 -13.10
CA THR A 83 -10.76 6.21 -12.98
C THR A 83 -11.16 7.61 -13.43
N ASP A 84 -12.46 7.82 -13.63
CA ASP A 84 -13.00 9.16 -13.92
C ASP A 84 -13.14 10.03 -12.64
N GLY A 85 -12.72 9.53 -11.48
CA GLY A 85 -12.83 10.22 -10.19
C GLY A 85 -11.68 11.20 -9.95
N GLU A 86 -11.98 12.33 -9.33
CA GLU A 86 -10.99 13.36 -9.06
C GLU A 86 -10.20 13.09 -7.76
N GLU A 87 -8.94 13.53 -7.72
CA GLU A 87 -8.13 13.51 -6.48
C GLU A 87 -8.77 14.32 -5.34
N SER A 88 -9.50 15.39 -5.71
CA SER A 88 -10.19 16.30 -4.79
C SER A 88 -11.21 15.58 -3.92
N GLU A 89 -11.88 14.55 -4.44
CA GLU A 89 -12.86 13.70 -3.71
C GLU A 89 -12.18 13.01 -2.53
N VAL A 90 -11.04 12.36 -2.77
CA VAL A 90 -10.25 11.65 -1.75
C VAL A 90 -9.72 12.65 -0.73
N ARG A 91 -9.17 13.77 -1.19
CA ARG A 91 -8.63 14.81 -0.31
C ARG A 91 -9.70 15.38 0.61
N GLN A 92 -10.87 15.69 0.08
CA GLN A 92 -11.99 16.18 0.86
C GLN A 92 -12.42 15.15 1.90
N PHE A 93 -12.64 13.90 1.48
CA PHE A 93 -13.04 12.79 2.34
C PHE A 93 -12.09 12.60 3.55
N LEU A 94 -10.77 12.65 3.32
CA LEU A 94 -9.76 12.49 4.37
C LEU A 94 -9.64 13.75 5.25
N THR A 95 -9.80 14.94 4.67
CA THR A 95 -9.79 16.21 5.43
C THR A 95 -10.98 16.31 6.37
N GLU A 96 -12.17 15.90 5.95
CA GLU A 96 -13.38 15.86 6.79
C GLU A 96 -13.23 14.92 7.99
N ARG A 97 -12.38 13.90 7.86
CA ARG A 97 -12.02 12.95 8.94
C ARG A 97 -10.88 13.47 9.83
N GLY A 98 -10.32 14.63 9.52
CA GLY A 98 -9.24 15.24 10.30
C GLY A 98 -7.84 14.69 10.00
N MET A 99 -7.67 13.94 8.91
CA MET A 99 -6.35 13.43 8.54
C MET A 99 -5.43 14.58 8.09
N PRO A 100 -4.22 14.72 8.64
CA PRO A 100 -3.26 15.71 8.16
C PRO A 100 -2.69 15.27 6.80
N LEU A 101 -2.97 16.05 5.75
CA LEU A 101 -2.51 15.77 4.40
C LEU A 101 -1.36 16.70 3.99
N SER A 102 -0.46 16.18 3.15
CA SER A 102 0.58 16.97 2.46
C SER A 102 0.05 17.54 1.14
N ASP A 103 0.90 18.33 0.47
CA ASP A 103 0.65 18.88 -0.86
C ASP A 103 0.77 17.83 -1.99
N THR A 104 1.25 16.63 -1.68
CA THR A 104 1.27 15.50 -2.62
C THR A 104 -0.16 15.00 -2.86
N PRO A 105 -0.47 14.41 -4.04
CA PRO A 105 -1.79 13.85 -4.32
C PRO A 105 -2.23 12.85 -3.24
N ALA A 106 -3.45 12.99 -2.73
CA ALA A 106 -4.00 12.19 -1.65
C ALA A 106 -4.49 10.80 -2.13
N ASP A 107 -4.67 10.66 -3.44
CA ASP A 107 -5.21 9.47 -4.10
C ASP A 107 -4.11 8.52 -4.63
N GLN A 108 -2.86 8.72 -4.22
CA GLN A 108 -1.78 7.78 -4.50
C GLN A 108 -2.04 6.43 -3.82
N PHE A 109 -1.75 5.33 -4.51
CA PHE A 109 -2.01 3.98 -4.01
C PHE A 109 -1.43 3.73 -2.60
N GLY A 110 -0.16 4.07 -2.40
CA GLY A 110 0.50 3.96 -1.09
C GLY A 110 -0.10 4.90 -0.03
N SER A 111 -0.52 6.10 -0.43
CA SER A 111 -1.15 7.08 0.47
C SER A 111 -2.54 6.64 0.93
N LEU A 112 -3.33 5.99 0.06
CA LEU A 112 -4.63 5.42 0.43
C LEU A 112 -4.49 4.31 1.48
N LEU A 113 -3.51 3.42 1.32
CA LEU A 113 -3.20 2.39 2.33
C LEU A 113 -2.77 3.01 3.67
N LEU A 114 -1.96 4.06 3.65
CA LEU A 114 -1.60 4.78 4.87
C LEU A 114 -2.80 5.49 5.50
N ALA A 115 -3.72 6.01 4.70
CA ALA A 115 -4.96 6.61 5.17
C ALA A 115 -5.86 5.58 5.86
N VAL A 116 -5.98 4.36 5.32
CA VAL A 116 -6.66 3.25 6.00
C VAL A 116 -6.08 3.01 7.40
N SER A 117 -4.76 2.85 7.48
CA SER A 117 -4.07 2.63 8.76
C SER A 117 -4.27 3.81 9.73
N TRP A 118 -4.36 5.04 9.21
CA TRP A 118 -4.61 6.22 10.03
C TRP A 118 -6.04 6.24 10.58
N LEU A 119 -7.03 5.89 9.76
CA LEU A 119 -8.43 5.81 10.18
C LEU A 119 -8.61 4.79 11.31
N GLU A 120 -8.03 3.60 11.14
CA GLU A 120 -7.99 2.55 12.18
C GLU A 120 -7.37 3.03 13.50
N ASP A 121 -6.33 3.86 13.43
CA ASP A 121 -5.66 4.36 14.62
C ASP A 121 -6.45 5.48 15.34
N GLN A 122 -7.41 6.14 14.67
CA GLN A 122 -8.21 7.20 15.29
C GLN A 122 -9.32 6.67 16.19
N ALA A 123 -9.81 5.43 16.01
CA ALA A 123 -10.88 4.85 16.83
C ALA A 123 -12.16 5.72 16.83
N ALA A 124 -12.50 6.33 15.69
CA ALA A 124 -13.69 7.18 15.57
C ALA A 124 -14.97 6.35 15.58
N GLU A 125 -16.11 6.94 15.99
CA GLU A 125 -17.39 6.21 16.12
C GLU A 125 -17.86 5.61 14.78
N ASP A 126 -17.54 6.26 13.65
CA ASP A 126 -17.87 5.83 12.29
C ASP A 126 -16.67 5.24 11.53
N GLU A 127 -15.62 4.79 12.23
CA GLU A 127 -14.38 4.29 11.65
C GLU A 127 -14.59 3.18 10.62
N ILE A 128 -15.35 2.14 10.97
CA ILE A 128 -15.60 0.99 10.07
C ILE A 128 -16.26 1.48 8.79
N GLN A 129 -17.25 2.37 8.90
CA GLN A 129 -17.92 2.94 7.73
C GLN A 129 -16.95 3.78 6.88
N ALA A 130 -16.06 4.55 7.51
CA ALA A 130 -15.01 5.29 6.80
C ALA A 130 -14.03 4.35 6.08
N GLN A 131 -13.62 3.25 6.70
CA GLN A 131 -12.74 2.25 6.09
C GLN A 131 -13.44 1.56 4.91
N ILE A 132 -14.70 1.14 5.08
CA ILE A 132 -15.51 0.57 4.00
C ILE A 132 -15.59 1.54 2.81
N THR A 133 -15.92 2.81 3.06
CA THR A 133 -15.96 3.82 2.00
C THR A 133 -14.59 3.98 1.32
N LEU A 134 -13.50 4.01 2.08
CA LEU A 134 -12.16 4.13 1.51
C LEU A 134 -11.83 2.93 0.62
N PHE A 135 -12.10 1.71 1.08
CA PHE A 135 -11.88 0.50 0.28
C PHE A 135 -12.76 0.49 -0.98
N ASP A 136 -14.07 0.62 -0.82
CA ASP A 136 -15.03 0.39 -1.91
C ASP A 136 -15.03 1.50 -2.96
N GLU A 137 -14.83 2.76 -2.56
CA GLU A 137 -14.93 3.90 -3.47
C GLU A 137 -13.57 4.38 -3.98
N TYR A 138 -12.53 4.30 -3.14
CA TYR A 138 -11.24 4.93 -3.41
C TYR A 138 -10.09 3.97 -3.70
N LEU A 139 -10.16 2.69 -3.31
CA LEU A 139 -9.04 1.75 -3.45
C LEU A 139 -9.35 0.55 -4.36
N LEU A 140 -10.31 -0.28 -3.99
CA LEU A 140 -10.62 -1.55 -4.68
C LEU A 140 -11.02 -1.40 -6.16
N PRO A 141 -11.72 -0.35 -6.60
CA PRO A 141 -12.14 -0.24 -8.01
C PRO A 141 -11.01 -0.26 -9.03
N TRP A 142 -9.79 0.12 -8.63
CA TRP A 142 -8.64 0.25 -9.54
C TRP A 142 -7.38 -0.49 -9.07
N CYS A 143 -7.35 -0.98 -7.82
CA CYS A 143 -6.20 -1.70 -7.26
C CYS A 143 -5.79 -2.90 -8.13
N GLY A 144 -6.77 -3.61 -8.71
CA GLY A 144 -6.55 -4.73 -9.62
C GLY A 144 -5.66 -4.35 -10.80
N GLN A 145 -6.01 -3.25 -11.47
CA GLN A 145 -5.31 -2.74 -12.64
C GLN A 145 -3.93 -2.18 -12.27
N PHE A 146 -3.83 -1.42 -11.18
CA PHE A 146 -2.56 -0.90 -10.67
C PHE A 146 -1.59 -2.04 -10.35
N LEU A 147 -1.99 -3.00 -9.51
CA LEU A 147 -1.14 -4.12 -9.10
C LEU A 147 -0.78 -5.02 -10.28
N GLY A 148 -1.70 -5.23 -11.23
CA GLY A 148 -1.41 -5.97 -12.46
C GLY A 148 -0.32 -5.31 -13.32
N LYS A 149 -0.31 -3.97 -13.40
CA LYS A 149 0.80 -3.24 -14.05
C LYS A 149 2.10 -3.41 -13.27
N VAL A 150 2.07 -3.35 -11.94
CA VAL A 150 3.27 -3.58 -11.11
C VAL A 150 3.86 -4.95 -11.40
N GLU A 151 3.04 -6.00 -11.43
CA GLU A 151 3.50 -7.36 -11.74
C GLU A 151 4.11 -7.48 -13.15
N ALA A 152 3.49 -6.83 -14.14
CA ALA A 152 3.89 -6.90 -15.54
C ALA A 152 5.17 -6.11 -15.85
N HIS A 153 5.38 -4.97 -15.19
CA HIS A 153 6.49 -4.06 -15.46
C HIS A 153 7.67 -4.24 -14.48
N ALA A 154 7.46 -4.87 -13.32
CA ALA A 154 8.55 -5.14 -12.38
C ALA A 154 9.62 -6.01 -13.03
N THR A 155 10.86 -5.54 -12.95
CA THR A 155 12.04 -6.23 -13.47
C THR A 155 12.75 -7.04 -12.39
N SER A 156 12.43 -6.80 -11.13
CA SER A 156 12.86 -7.59 -9.97
C SER A 156 11.72 -8.45 -9.39
N GLY A 157 12.07 -9.41 -8.54
CA GLY A 157 11.09 -10.25 -7.86
C GLY A 157 10.38 -9.54 -6.70
N PHE A 158 10.94 -8.44 -6.16
CA PHE A 158 10.39 -7.80 -4.96
C PHE A 158 9.03 -7.19 -5.22
N TYR A 159 8.93 -6.22 -6.15
CA TYR A 159 7.66 -5.52 -6.42
C TYR A 159 6.62 -6.43 -7.07
N ARG A 160 7.04 -7.43 -7.84
CA ARG A 160 6.13 -8.47 -8.34
C ARG A 160 5.52 -9.27 -7.19
N THR A 161 6.32 -9.68 -6.22
CA THR A 161 5.82 -10.41 -5.04
C THR A 161 4.98 -9.50 -4.15
N LEU A 162 5.40 -8.25 -3.96
CA LEU A 162 4.66 -7.26 -3.18
C LEU A 162 3.25 -7.03 -3.74
N ALA A 163 3.10 -6.99 -5.06
CA ALA A 163 1.79 -6.83 -5.68
C ALA A 163 0.84 -8.00 -5.39
N ILE A 164 1.36 -9.24 -5.37
CA ILE A 164 0.61 -10.45 -5.00
C ILE A 164 0.20 -10.39 -3.53
N VAL A 165 1.15 -10.12 -2.62
CA VAL A 165 0.90 -9.97 -1.18
C VAL A 165 -0.20 -8.94 -0.93
N THR A 166 -0.10 -7.79 -1.60
CA THR A 166 -1.05 -6.69 -1.46
C THR A 166 -2.45 -7.07 -1.92
N ARG A 167 -2.56 -7.80 -3.03
CA ARG A 167 -3.85 -8.23 -3.57
C ARG A 167 -4.60 -9.14 -2.60
N GLU A 168 -3.91 -10.16 -2.12
CA GLU A 168 -4.47 -11.11 -1.14
C GLU A 168 -4.78 -10.42 0.19
N ALA A 169 -3.90 -9.53 0.65
CA ALA A 169 -4.11 -8.77 1.87
C ALA A 169 -5.34 -7.86 1.78
N LEU A 170 -5.51 -7.12 0.68
CA LEU A 170 -6.67 -6.26 0.48
C LEU A 170 -7.98 -7.04 0.45
N GLN A 171 -7.97 -8.27 -0.07
CA GLN A 171 -9.13 -9.14 -0.04
C GLN A 171 -9.46 -9.55 1.40
N ALA A 172 -8.47 -10.07 2.14
CA ALA A 172 -8.66 -10.49 3.53
C ALA A 172 -9.16 -9.33 4.43
N LEU A 173 -8.55 -8.15 4.28
CA LEU A 173 -8.96 -6.95 5.00
C LEU A 173 -10.38 -6.52 4.64
N ARG A 174 -10.78 -6.60 3.36
CA ARG A 174 -12.15 -6.24 2.97
C ARG A 174 -13.18 -7.20 3.55
N ASP A 175 -12.88 -8.51 3.54
CA ASP A 175 -13.72 -9.55 4.11
C ASP A 175 -13.87 -9.37 5.64
N GLU A 176 -12.81 -8.96 6.33
CA GLU A 176 -12.83 -8.61 7.76
C GLU A 176 -13.81 -7.46 8.05
N LEU A 177 -13.74 -6.37 7.27
CA LEU A 177 -14.67 -5.23 7.38
C LEU A 177 -16.14 -5.59 7.11
N GLU A 178 -16.43 -6.63 6.33
CA GLU A 178 -17.82 -7.10 6.14
C GLU A 178 -18.35 -7.91 7.33
N SER A 179 -17.45 -8.43 8.17
CA SER A 179 -17.78 -9.32 9.28
C SER A 179 -17.94 -8.63 10.64
N GLU A 180 -17.54 -7.35 10.72
CA GLU A 180 -17.70 -6.45 11.88
C GLU A 180 -19.09 -5.78 11.89
#